data_AF-A0A3D3GXU9-F1
#
_entry.id   AF-A0A3D3GXU9-F1
#
_cell.length_a   1.000
_cell.length_b   1.000
_cell.length_c   1.000
_cell.angle_alpha   90.00
_cell.angle_beta   90.00
_cell.angle_gamma   90.00
#
_symmetry.space_group_name_H-M   'P 1'
#
loop_
_entity.id
_entity.type
_entity.pdbx_description
1 polymer ?
#
loop_
_entity_poly.entity_id
_entity_poly.type
_entity_poly.pdbx_seq_one_letter_code
_entity_poly.pdbx_strand_id
1 'polypeptide(L)'
;MKSIKIADTYPKYSWNLLFVAWILATSGTLISLFFSEIVQLPVCVLCWYQRIALYPLVIMLPLALFPFDISVIRYAMPLVLFGWFFALFHVLVVAGIIPEAAQPCTFGVPCTETHLTLLGFLNIPVMSLMTFSLLGVLLVLTKKSFIKNTEKSIIN
;
A
#
# COMPACT_ATOMS: atom_id res chain seq x y z
N MET A 1 18.14 -39.50 -9.50
CA MET A 1 17.98 -38.17 -8.88
C MET A 1 17.62 -37.20 -10.00
N LYS A 2 16.33 -37.06 -10.31
CA LYS A 2 15.83 -36.30 -11.46
C LYS A 2 15.93 -34.82 -11.09
N SER A 3 16.87 -34.10 -11.68
CA SER A 3 16.94 -32.65 -11.58
C SER A 3 15.68 -32.08 -12.22
N ILE A 4 14.68 -31.82 -11.38
CA ILE A 4 13.50 -31.06 -11.76
C ILE A 4 14.04 -29.68 -12.15
N LYS A 5 14.18 -29.43 -13.44
CA LYS A 5 14.23 -28.08 -13.98
C LYS A 5 12.87 -27.47 -13.63
N ILE A 6 12.78 -26.87 -12.45
CA ILE A 6 11.74 -25.91 -12.09
C ILE A 6 12.06 -24.69 -12.94
N ALA A 7 11.80 -24.75 -14.24
CA ALA A 7 11.79 -23.55 -15.05
C ALA A 7 10.57 -22.75 -14.58
N ASP A 8 10.80 -21.89 -13.58
CA ASP A 8 10.26 -20.53 -13.36
C ASP A 8 8.90 -20.18 -13.99
N THR A 9 7.96 -21.11 -14.05
CA THR A 9 6.62 -20.85 -14.58
C THR A 9 5.76 -20.37 -13.42
N TYR A 10 6.18 -19.28 -12.80
CA TYR A 10 5.26 -18.49 -12.01
C TYR A 10 4.12 -18.11 -12.97
N PRO A 11 2.85 -18.26 -12.58
CA PRO A 11 1.76 -17.85 -13.44
C PRO A 11 1.96 -16.38 -13.76
N LYS A 12 2.20 -16.08 -15.05
CA LYS A 12 2.49 -14.73 -15.57
C LYS A 12 1.53 -13.68 -15.01
N TYR A 13 0.29 -14.08 -14.73
CA TYR A 13 -0.73 -13.27 -14.08
C TYR A 13 -0.39 -12.83 -12.64
N SER A 14 0.09 -13.73 -11.78
CA SER A 14 0.47 -13.36 -10.39
C SER A 14 1.68 -12.41 -10.38
N TRP A 15 2.64 -12.62 -11.27
CA TRP A 15 3.78 -11.71 -11.41
C TRP A 15 3.33 -10.32 -11.84
N ASN A 16 2.47 -10.23 -12.86
CA ASN A 16 1.92 -8.95 -13.34
C ASN A 16 1.15 -8.20 -12.23
N LEU A 17 0.34 -8.90 -11.43
CA LEU A 17 -0.40 -8.28 -10.33
C LEU A 17 0.53 -7.70 -9.25
N LEU A 18 1.59 -8.44 -8.88
CA LEU A 18 2.58 -7.97 -7.91
C LEU A 18 3.39 -6.77 -8.46
N PHE A 19 3.69 -6.79 -9.75
CA PHE A 19 4.34 -5.68 -10.44
C PHE A 19 3.49 -4.41 -10.46
N VAL A 20 2.18 -4.52 -10.73
CA VAL A 20 1.25 -3.38 -10.65
C VAL A 20 1.16 -2.85 -9.22
N ALA A 21 1.14 -3.74 -8.21
CA ALA A 21 1.17 -3.31 -6.81
C ALA A 21 2.44 -2.52 -6.48
N TRP A 22 3.59 -2.93 -7.00
CA TRP A 22 4.85 -2.20 -6.84
C TRP A 22 4.81 -0.81 -7.50
N ILE A 23 4.28 -0.71 -8.71
CA ILE A 23 4.11 0.59 -9.39
C ILE A 23 3.24 1.54 -8.56
N LEU A 24 2.15 1.04 -7.98
CA LEU A 24 1.28 1.86 -7.14
C LEU A 24 1.97 2.31 -5.84
N ALA A 25 2.71 1.42 -5.18
CA ALA A 25 3.45 1.76 -3.97
C ALA A 25 4.58 2.78 -4.23
N THR A 26 5.30 2.61 -5.35
CA THR A 26 6.36 3.54 -5.77
C THR A 26 5.78 4.90 -6.16
N SER A 27 4.71 4.95 -6.96
CA SER A 27 4.06 6.22 -7.31
C SER A 27 3.53 6.94 -6.08
N GLY A 28 2.88 6.23 -5.15
CA GLY A 28 2.39 6.82 -3.91
C GLY A 28 3.51 7.41 -3.04
N THR A 29 4.65 6.71 -2.98
CA THR A 29 5.84 7.18 -2.24
C THR A 29 6.48 8.40 -2.89
N LEU A 30 6.63 8.40 -4.21
CA LEU A 30 7.16 9.54 -4.95
C LEU A 30 6.27 10.78 -4.82
N ILE A 31 4.95 10.61 -4.95
CA ILE A 31 3.97 11.69 -4.75
C ILE A 31 4.07 12.22 -3.32
N SER A 32 4.14 11.33 -2.33
CA SER A 32 4.29 11.70 -0.92
C SER A 32 5.57 12.51 -0.67
N LEU A 33 6.71 12.08 -1.23
CA LEU A 33 7.99 12.81 -1.10
C LEU A 33 7.97 14.14 -1.84
N PHE A 34 7.35 14.20 -3.02
CA PHE A 34 7.23 15.43 -3.80
C PHE A 34 6.52 16.54 -3.01
N PHE A 35 5.39 16.22 -2.37
CA PHE A 35 4.68 17.19 -1.53
C PHE A 35 5.48 17.63 -0.30
N SER A 36 6.30 16.73 0.26
CA SER A 36 7.15 17.03 1.42
C SER A 36 8.33 17.92 1.07
N GLU A 37 9.08 17.58 0.03
CA GLU A 37 10.40 18.16 -0.25
C GLU A 37 10.34 19.30 -1.26
N ILE A 38 9.44 19.22 -2.24
CA ILE A 38 9.34 20.24 -3.30
C ILE A 38 8.27 21.26 -2.95
N VAL A 39 7.09 20.80 -2.55
CA VAL A 39 5.97 21.71 -2.21
C VAL A 39 6.10 22.23 -0.76
N GLN A 40 6.99 21.64 0.05
CA GLN A 40 7.23 22.03 1.45
C GLN A 40 5.94 22.06 2.29
N LEU A 41 5.00 21.16 1.98
CA LEU A 41 3.77 21.02 2.74
C LEU A 41 4.06 20.27 4.04
N PRO A 42 3.71 20.84 5.21
CA PRO A 42 3.90 20.14 6.46
C PRO A 42 2.99 18.91 6.50
N VAL A 43 3.56 17.77 6.87
CA VAL A 43 2.81 16.52 7.03
C VAL A 43 2.38 16.34 8.48
N CYS A 44 1.14 15.92 8.66
CA CYS A 44 0.62 15.61 9.99
C CYS A 44 1.14 14.24 10.48
N VAL A 45 1.00 13.99 11.79
CA VAL A 45 1.47 12.75 12.43
C VAL A 45 0.78 11.50 11.85
N LEU A 46 -0.51 11.60 11.50
CA LEU A 46 -1.25 10.50 10.86
C LEU A 46 -0.70 10.15 9.47
N CYS A 47 -0.35 11.15 8.65
CA CYS A 47 0.32 10.94 7.36
C CYS A 47 1.68 10.26 7.56
N TRP A 48 2.37 10.56 8.66
CA TRP A 48 3.64 9.91 8.98
C TRP A 48 3.46 8.41 9.24
N TYR A 49 2.44 8.01 10.00
CA TYR A 49 2.12 6.58 10.17
C TYR A 49 1.78 5.87 8.85
N GLN A 50 1.08 6.55 7.94
CA GLN A 50 0.81 6.02 6.60
C GLN A 50 2.11 5.84 5.79
N ARG A 51 3.07 6.78 5.88
CA ARG A 51 4.38 6.67 5.24
C ARG A 51 5.20 5.49 5.76
N ILE A 52 5.21 5.27 7.08
CA ILE A 52 5.88 4.10 7.69
C ILE A 52 5.35 2.79 7.11
N ALA A 53 4.05 2.71 6.81
CA ALA A 53 3.45 1.53 6.20
C ALA A 53 3.79 1.40 4.71
N LEU A 54 3.81 2.50 3.97
CA LEU A 54 3.96 2.50 2.51
C LEU A 54 5.41 2.33 2.05
N TYR A 55 6.35 3.02 2.68
CA TYR A 55 7.74 3.10 2.19
C TYR A 55 8.46 1.74 2.19
N PRO A 56 8.30 0.87 3.20
CA PRO A 56 8.90 -0.47 3.15
C PRO A 56 8.36 -1.32 2.00
N LEU A 57 7.10 -1.15 1.59
CA LEU A 57 6.50 -1.91 0.47
C LEU A 57 7.21 -1.64 -0.85
N VAL A 58 7.74 -0.42 -1.05
CA VAL A 58 8.53 -0.05 -2.22
C VAL A 58 9.78 -0.93 -2.37
N ILE A 59 10.36 -1.37 -1.26
CA ILE A 59 11.56 -2.20 -1.23
C ILE A 59 11.19 -3.69 -1.21
N MET A 60 10.17 -4.08 -0.45
CA MET A 60 9.79 -5.49 -0.30
C MET A 60 9.20 -6.11 -1.58
N LEU A 61 8.34 -5.37 -2.29
CA LEU A 61 7.69 -5.88 -3.50
C LEU A 61 8.66 -6.21 -4.66
N PRO A 62 9.66 -5.37 -5.01
CA PRO A 62 10.61 -5.69 -6.06
C PRO A 62 11.60 -6.79 -5.66
N LEU A 63 11.98 -6.88 -4.38
CA LEU A 63 12.79 -8.01 -3.88
C LEU A 63 12.07 -9.35 -4.08
N ALA A 64 10.74 -9.34 -3.99
CA ALA A 64 9.91 -10.50 -4.24
C ALA A 64 9.53 -10.71 -5.71
N LEU A 65 9.94 -9.83 -6.62
CA LEU A 65 9.77 -10.01 -8.07
C LEU A 65 10.99 -10.71 -8.70
N PHE A 66 12.17 -10.64 -8.07
CA PHE A 66 13.45 -11.12 -8.63
C PHE A 66 14.32 -11.84 -7.57
N PRO A 67 14.15 -13.16 -7.33
CA PRO A 67 13.20 -14.09 -7.95
C PRO A 67 11.76 -13.92 -7.43
N PHE A 68 10.77 -14.45 -8.16
CA PHE A 68 9.37 -14.33 -7.74
C PHE A 68 9.11 -15.16 -6.47
N ASP A 69 8.84 -14.47 -5.36
CA ASP A 69 8.51 -15.08 -4.07
C ASP A 69 7.16 -14.58 -3.54
N ILE A 70 6.18 -15.48 -3.53
CA ILE A 70 4.83 -15.19 -3.02
C ILE A 70 4.79 -14.99 -1.50
N SER A 71 5.82 -15.45 -0.77
CA SER A 71 5.90 -15.36 0.68
C SER A 71 5.86 -13.90 1.17
N VAL A 72 6.27 -12.95 0.33
CA VAL A 72 6.22 -11.50 0.59
C VAL A 72 4.84 -11.02 1.03
N ILE A 73 3.77 -11.64 0.52
CA ILE A 73 2.39 -11.25 0.83
C ILE A 73 2.12 -11.39 2.33
N ARG A 74 2.75 -12.34 3.01
CA ARG A 74 2.61 -12.53 4.47
C ARG A 74 3.12 -11.32 5.26
N TYR A 75 4.15 -10.65 4.76
CA TYR A 75 4.76 -9.51 5.42
C TYR A 75 4.20 -8.17 4.91
N ALA A 76 3.88 -8.09 3.62
CA ALA A 76 3.29 -6.90 3.01
C ALA A 76 1.84 -6.65 3.48
N MET A 77 1.04 -7.71 3.68
CA MET A 77 -0.37 -7.57 4.03
C MET A 77 -0.61 -6.90 5.40
N PRO A 78 0.10 -7.26 6.49
CA PRO A 78 0.01 -6.52 7.76
C PRO A 78 0.37 -5.03 7.62
N LEU A 79 1.39 -4.69 6.84
CA LEU A 79 1.77 -3.30 6.58
C LEU A 79 0.67 -2.55 5.85
N VAL A 80 0.09 -3.15 4.80
CA VAL A 80 -1.02 -2.55 4.06
C VAL A 80 -2.25 -2.36 4.95
N LEU A 81 -2.60 -3.34 5.79
CA LEU A 81 -3.71 -3.22 6.74
C LEU A 81 -3.48 -2.12 7.77
N PHE A 82 -2.26 -2.01 8.28
CA PHE A 82 -1.89 -0.94 9.20
C PHE A 82 -2.05 0.43 8.54
N GLY A 83 -1.45 0.62 7.36
CA GLY A 83 -1.60 1.87 6.60
C GLY A 83 -3.06 2.19 6.26
N TRP A 84 -3.85 1.17 5.90
CA TRP A 84 -5.28 1.30 5.61
C TRP A 84 -6.08 1.77 6.83
N PHE A 85 -5.82 1.21 8.02
CA PHE A 85 -6.49 1.61 9.25
C PHE A 85 -6.22 3.08 9.60
N PHE A 86 -4.95 3.52 9.52
CA PHE A 86 -4.61 4.93 9.75
C PHE A 86 -5.17 5.85 8.67
N ALA A 87 -5.24 5.41 7.42
CA ALA A 87 -5.89 6.17 6.34
C ALA A 87 -7.40 6.32 6.59
N LEU A 88 -8.08 5.26 7.01
CA LEU A 88 -9.50 5.30 7.34
C LEU A 88 -9.76 6.24 8.51
N PHE A 89 -8.97 6.12 9.58
CA PHE A 89 -9.05 7.00 10.73
C PHE A 89 -8.84 8.47 10.32
N HIS A 90 -7.86 8.75 9.46
CA HIS A 90 -7.62 10.11 8.96
C HIS A 90 -8.80 10.65 8.15
N VAL A 91 -9.42 9.84 7.30
CA VAL A 91 -10.64 10.23 6.57
C VAL A 91 -11.79 10.54 7.53
N LEU A 92 -11.99 9.73 8.58
CA LEU A 92 -13.04 9.95 9.57
C LEU A 92 -12.84 11.22 10.40
N VAL A 93 -11.57 11.55 10.71
CA VAL A 93 -11.19 12.79 11.38
C VAL A 93 -11.50 14.00 10.50
N VAL A 94 -11.09 13.97 9.22
CA VAL A 94 -11.38 15.06 8.27
C VAL A 94 -12.88 15.18 7.98
N ALA A 95 -13.64 14.08 8.04
CA ALA A 95 -15.09 14.09 7.90
C ALA A 95 -15.84 14.65 9.13
N GLY A 96 -15.13 14.98 10.22
CA GLY A 96 -15.75 15.51 11.45
C GLY A 96 -16.55 14.48 12.26
N ILE A 97 -16.45 13.19 11.93
CA ILE A 97 -17.14 12.10 12.66
C ILE A 97 -16.42 11.83 13.99
N ILE A 98 -15.10 11.99 14.00
CA ILE A 98 -14.26 11.80 15.19
C ILE A 98 -13.84 13.18 15.72
N PRO A 99 -14.09 13.50 17.01
CA PRO A 99 -13.71 14.78 17.58
C PRO A 99 -12.20 14.99 17.56
N GLU A 100 -11.77 16.23 17.30
CA GLU A 100 -10.35 16.59 17.19
C GLU A 100 -9.53 16.27 18.47
N ALA A 101 -10.19 16.21 19.62
CA ALA A 101 -9.58 15.80 20.90
C ALA A 101 -9.07 14.34 20.92
N ALA A 102 -9.56 13.48 20.03
CA ALA A 102 -9.07 12.11 19.87
C ALA A 102 -7.86 12.02 18.93
N GLN A 103 -7.42 13.15 18.35
CA GLN A 103 -6.24 13.18 17.50
C GLN A 103 -4.98 13.05 18.36
N PRO A 104 -4.01 12.19 17.96
CA PRO A 104 -2.70 12.13 18.63
C PRO A 104 -1.83 13.38 18.34
N CYS A 105 -2.40 14.41 17.73
CA CYS A 105 -1.73 15.58 17.19
C CYS A 105 -1.73 16.70 18.24
N THR A 106 -0.95 16.55 19.31
CA THR A 106 -0.78 17.60 20.36
C THR A 106 0.43 18.51 20.10
N PHE A 107 1.35 18.10 19.24
CA PHE A 107 2.53 18.85 18.81
C PHE A 107 2.69 18.77 17.29
N GLY A 108 2.25 19.78 16.54
CA GLY A 108 2.43 19.85 15.08
C GLY A 108 1.26 20.47 14.32
N VAL A 109 1.29 20.35 12.99
CA VAL A 109 0.23 20.85 12.09
C VAL A 109 -1.05 20.02 12.25
N PRO A 110 -2.25 20.65 12.31
CA PRO A 110 -3.49 19.95 12.60
C PRO A 110 -3.77 18.84 11.58
N CYS A 111 -4.17 17.68 12.07
CA CYS A 111 -4.53 16.53 11.25
C CYS A 111 -5.90 16.71 10.55
N THR A 112 -6.65 17.76 10.90
CA THR A 112 -7.91 18.16 10.27
C THR A 112 -7.75 19.13 9.11
N GLU A 113 -6.59 19.80 8.99
CA GLU A 113 -6.39 20.80 7.94
C GLU A 113 -6.08 20.15 6.58
N THR A 114 -7.01 20.31 5.65
CA THR A 114 -6.84 19.85 4.27
C THR A 114 -6.16 20.94 3.45
N HIS A 115 -4.83 20.95 3.43
CA HIS A 115 -4.05 21.89 2.60
C HIS A 115 -4.24 21.69 1.08
N LEU A 116 -4.77 20.53 0.66
CA LEU A 116 -5.05 20.19 -0.73
C LEU A 116 -6.42 19.50 -0.85
N THR A 117 -7.39 20.22 -1.40
CA THR A 117 -8.69 19.70 -1.83
C THR A 117 -8.73 19.69 -3.36
N LEU A 118 -8.43 18.56 -3.98
CA LEU A 118 -8.58 18.41 -5.43
C LEU A 118 -10.05 18.03 -5.70
N LEU A 119 -10.74 18.73 -6.61
CA LEU A 119 -12.18 18.51 -6.91
C LEU A 119 -13.17 18.73 -5.75
N GLY A 120 -12.74 19.30 -4.62
CA GLY A 120 -13.60 19.59 -3.45
C GLY A 120 -13.93 18.40 -2.54
N PHE A 121 -13.58 17.17 -2.95
CA PHE A 121 -13.76 15.94 -2.15
C PHE A 121 -12.51 15.04 -2.10
N LEU A 122 -11.58 15.21 -3.05
CA LEU A 122 -10.39 14.38 -3.16
C LEU A 122 -9.26 15.01 -2.36
N ASN A 123 -9.15 14.58 -1.11
CA ASN A 123 -8.11 15.04 -0.19
C ASN A 123 -7.00 13.99 -0.09
N ILE A 124 -5.83 14.41 0.40
CA ILE A 124 -4.68 13.52 0.67
C ILE A 124 -5.08 12.23 1.43
N PRO A 125 -5.91 12.28 2.50
CA PRO A 125 -6.29 11.08 3.24
C PRO A 125 -7.12 10.10 2.41
N VAL A 126 -8.01 10.60 1.55
CA VAL A 126 -8.86 9.78 0.68
C VAL A 126 -8.01 9.08 -0.39
N MET A 127 -7.05 9.79 -0.99
CA MET A 127 -6.12 9.21 -1.96
C MET A 127 -5.26 8.09 -1.33
N SER A 128 -4.81 8.31 -0.09
CA SER A 128 -4.07 7.30 0.67
C SER A 128 -4.92 6.06 0.95
N LEU A 129 -6.18 6.25 1.41
CA LEU A 129 -7.11 5.15 1.65
C LEU A 129 -7.38 4.33 0.38
N MET A 130 -7.57 4.99 -0.76
CA MET A 130 -7.71 4.33 -2.06
C MET A 130 -6.46 3.52 -2.42
N THR A 131 -5.27 4.10 -2.22
CA THR A 131 -3.98 3.44 -2.51
C THR A 131 -3.81 2.17 -1.68
N PHE A 132 -4.01 2.22 -0.36
CA PHE A 132 -3.92 1.04 0.50
C PHE A 132 -5.00 0.00 0.20
N SER A 133 -6.22 0.44 -0.15
CA SER A 133 -7.30 -0.47 -0.56
C SER A 133 -6.91 -1.23 -1.83
N LEU A 134 -6.36 -0.52 -2.83
CA LEU A 134 -5.96 -1.10 -4.10
C LEU A 134 -4.77 -2.04 -3.93
N LEU A 135 -3.78 -1.67 -3.11
CA LEU A 135 -2.67 -2.55 -2.72
C LEU A 135 -3.19 -3.82 -2.04
N GLY A 136 -4.13 -3.69 -1.09
CA GLY A 136 -4.71 -4.83 -0.39
C GLY A 136 -5.41 -5.81 -1.35
N VAL A 137 -6.23 -5.29 -2.26
CA VAL A 137 -6.92 -6.09 -3.28
C VAL A 137 -5.91 -6.79 -4.19
N LEU A 138 -4.90 -6.08 -4.69
CA LEU A 138 -3.88 -6.66 -5.56
C LEU A 138 -3.10 -7.78 -4.86
N LEU A 139 -2.71 -7.61 -3.60
CA LEU A 139 -2.03 -8.66 -2.83
C LEU A 139 -2.91 -9.90 -2.64
N VAL A 140 -4.20 -9.71 -2.33
CA VAL A 140 -5.15 -10.83 -2.19
C VAL A 140 -5.35 -11.56 -3.51
N LEU A 141 -5.50 -10.82 -4.62
CA LEU A 141 -5.63 -11.40 -5.96
C LEU A 141 -4.38 -12.16 -6.38
N THR A 142 -3.19 -11.63 -6.10
CA THR A 142 -1.91 -12.31 -6.37
C THR A 142 -1.83 -13.64 -5.63
N LYS A 143 -2.17 -13.65 -4.33
CA LYS A 143 -2.20 -14.88 -3.52
C LYS A 143 -3.20 -15.91 -4.04
N LYS A 144 -4.43 -15.47 -4.35
CA LYS A 144 -5.50 -16.34 -4.88
C LYS A 144 -5.12 -16.93 -6.24
N SER A 145 -4.58 -16.10 -7.14
CA SER A 145 -4.09 -16.54 -8.45
C SER A 145 -2.96 -17.56 -8.30
N PHE A 146 -2.01 -17.33 -7.38
CA PHE A 146 -0.92 -18.26 -7.15
C PHE A 146 -1.44 -19.64 -6.71
N ILE A 147 -2.27 -19.69 -5.66
CA ILE A 147 -2.85 -20.94 -5.14
C ILE A 147 -3.61 -21.71 -6.23
N LYS A 148 -4.49 -21.02 -6.98
CA LYS A 148 -5.28 -21.64 -8.05
C LYS A 148 -4.42 -22.28 -9.14
N ASN A 149 -3.32 -21.62 -9.52
CA ASN A 149 -2.41 -22.16 -10.53
C ASN A 149 -1.58 -23.33 -9.99
N THR A 150 -1.18 -23.29 -8.72
CA THR A 150 -0.52 -24.41 -8.06
C THR A 150 -1.40 -25.66 -8.01
N GLU A 151 -2.68 -25.52 -7.63
CA GLU A 151 -3.64 -26.64 -7.64
C GLU A 151 -3.81 -27.24 -9.04
N LYS A 152 -3.95 -26.39 -10.07
CA LYS A 152 -4.09 -26.85 -11.46
C LYS A 152 -2.86 -27.63 -11.94
N SER A 153 -1.66 -27.26 -11.49
CA SER A 153 -0.41 -27.95 -11.83
C SER A 153 -0.24 -29.30 -11.13
N ILE A 154 -0.97 -29.57 -10.04
CA ILE A 154 -0.93 -30.85 -9.31
C ILE A 154 -1.91 -31.86 -9.93
N ILE A 155 -3.02 -31.38 -10.48
CA ILE A 155 -4.10 -32.21 -11.03
C ILE A 155 -3.81 -32.67 -12.47
N ASN A 156 -3.04 -31.89 -13.24
CA ASN A 156 -2.60 -32.22 -14.60
C ASN A 156 -1.23 -32.92 -14.61
#